data_AF-A0A1G2XQD9-F1
#
_entry.id   AF-A0A1G2XQD9-F1
#
_cell.length_a   1.000
_cell.length_b   1.000
_cell.length_c   1.000
_cell.angle_alpha   90.00
_cell.angle_beta   90.00
_cell.angle_gamma   90.00
#
_symmetry.space_group_name_H-M   'P 1'
#
loop_
_entity.id
_entity.type
_entity.pdbx_description
1 polymer ?
#
loop_
_entity_poly.entity_id
_entity_poly.type
_entity_poly.pdbx_seq_one_letter_code
_entity_poly.pdbx_strand_id
1 'polypeptide(L)'
;MKLLIRSLLFCIIFFVGCAHYLHPNQVPPISVTEVASYQENLSVNLINDQPDTTPNVFVGKFYVNYNEWTQFFIDSYSAELTKRGVKVSKDSPNKIKVKLSGFNPYPITGNPRVNIVVQLSSIDDKWYKIYRERDFSGWSWGRAFGSVVYHTIEKLLKDPELLNRMKTSDVK
;
A
#
# COMPACT_ATOMS: atom_id res chain seq x y z
N MET A 1 -6.13 52.61 14.31
CA MET A 1 -5.01 51.66 14.17
C MET A 1 -5.05 50.45 15.12
N LYS A 2 -5.64 50.53 16.33
CA LYS A 2 -5.76 49.37 17.27
C LYS A 2 -6.78 48.29 16.85
N LEU A 3 -7.76 48.61 16.00
CA LEU A 3 -8.77 47.64 15.52
C LEU A 3 -8.23 46.67 14.47
N LEU A 4 -7.35 47.14 13.56
CA LEU A 4 -6.75 46.35 12.49
C LEU A 4 -5.80 45.25 13.00
N ILE A 5 -5.06 45.54 14.09
CA ILE A 5 -4.15 44.56 14.72
C ILE A 5 -4.94 43.41 15.38
N ARG A 6 -6.13 43.69 15.93
CA ARG A 6 -7.00 42.67 16.55
C ARG A 6 -7.65 41.75 15.50
N SER A 7 -8.06 42.27 14.34
CA SER A 7 -8.54 41.43 13.23
C SER A 7 -7.43 40.58 12.61
N LEU A 8 -6.20 41.10 12.50
CA LEU A 8 -5.08 40.34 11.95
C LEU A 8 -4.66 39.17 12.86
N LEU A 9 -4.67 39.37 14.18
CA LEU A 9 -4.42 38.29 15.16
C LEU A 9 -5.48 37.19 15.11
N PHE A 10 -6.75 37.54 14.87
CA PHE A 10 -7.83 36.55 14.75
C PHE A 10 -7.69 35.67 13.51
N CYS A 11 -7.25 36.24 12.37
CA CYS A 11 -7.00 35.47 11.15
C CYS A 11 -5.83 34.47 11.29
N ILE A 12 -4.79 34.79 12.08
CA ILE A 12 -3.63 33.91 12.29
C ILE A 12 -4.01 32.67 13.12
N ILE A 13 -4.99 32.77 14.03
CA ILE A 13 -5.45 31.65 14.88
C ILE A 13 -6.31 30.64 14.09
N PHE A 14 -6.91 31.03 12.96
CA PHE A 14 -7.63 30.09 12.09
C PHE A 14 -6.72 29.25 11.16
N PHE A 15 -5.40 29.56 11.11
CA PHE A 15 -4.42 28.72 10.43
C PHE A 15 -3.80 27.64 11.35
N VAL A 16 -4.46 27.31 12.46
CA VAL A 16 -4.17 26.08 13.21
C VAL A 16 -4.42 24.90 12.25
N GLY A 17 -3.33 24.32 11.76
CA GLY A 17 -3.35 23.44 10.60
C GLY A 17 -4.26 22.23 10.80
N CYS A 18 -5.27 22.10 9.93
CA CYS A 18 -6.08 20.89 9.88
C CYS A 18 -5.18 19.65 9.72
N ALA A 19 -5.43 18.60 10.49
CA ALA A 19 -4.83 17.29 10.23
C ALA A 19 -5.26 16.80 8.85
N HIS A 20 -4.31 16.26 8.08
CA HIS A 20 -4.55 15.71 6.75
C HIS A 20 -4.45 14.19 6.83
N TYR A 21 -5.52 13.49 6.49
CA TYR A 21 -5.52 12.03 6.43
C TYR A 21 -5.30 11.58 4.98
N LEU A 22 -4.28 10.76 4.78
CA LEU A 22 -3.93 10.19 3.49
C LEU A 22 -4.65 8.85 3.35
N HIS A 23 -5.71 8.84 2.57
CA HIS A 23 -6.53 7.66 2.31
C HIS A 23 -6.20 7.05 0.93
N PRO A 24 -6.32 5.73 0.78
CA PRO A 24 -6.04 5.07 -0.50
C PRO A 24 -6.96 5.48 -1.65
N ASN A 25 -8.16 6.02 -1.39
CA ASN A 25 -9.08 6.50 -2.44
C ASN A 25 -8.53 7.68 -3.26
N GLN A 26 -7.42 8.29 -2.83
CA GLN A 26 -6.69 9.33 -3.57
C GLN A 26 -5.71 8.76 -4.61
N VAL A 27 -5.52 7.44 -4.60
CA VAL A 27 -4.63 6.73 -5.53
C VAL A 27 -5.41 6.42 -6.82
N PRO A 28 -4.88 6.78 -8.00
CA PRO A 28 -5.47 6.35 -9.27
C PRO A 28 -5.53 4.81 -9.37
N PRO A 29 -6.46 4.24 -10.14
CA PRO A 29 -6.53 2.80 -10.34
C PRO A 29 -5.18 2.22 -10.79
N ILE A 30 -4.75 1.16 -10.12
CA ILE A 30 -3.50 0.46 -10.43
C ILE A 30 -3.80 -0.59 -11.49
N SER A 31 -3.09 -0.53 -12.62
CA SER A 31 -3.15 -1.61 -13.60
C SER A 31 -1.77 -1.89 -14.17
N VAL A 32 -1.29 -3.11 -13.99
CA VAL A 32 -0.03 -3.58 -14.57
C VAL A 32 -0.37 -4.24 -15.90
N THR A 33 0.33 -3.83 -16.96
CA THR A 33 0.05 -4.31 -18.33
C THR A 33 1.12 -5.25 -18.85
N GLU A 34 2.33 -5.19 -18.27
CA GLU A 34 3.54 -5.85 -18.75
C GLU A 34 3.64 -7.33 -18.35
N VAL A 35 2.70 -7.85 -17.55
CA VAL A 35 2.71 -9.24 -17.07
C VAL A 35 1.54 -10.02 -17.67
N ALA A 36 1.84 -11.07 -18.43
CA ALA A 36 0.87 -11.96 -19.06
C ALA A 36 0.12 -12.86 -18.04
N SER A 37 -0.92 -13.54 -18.51
CA SER A 37 -1.66 -14.53 -17.71
C SER A 37 -0.79 -15.75 -17.38
N TYR A 38 -1.05 -16.36 -16.22
CA TYR A 38 -0.38 -17.58 -15.81
C TYR A 38 -1.06 -18.80 -16.44
N GLN A 39 -0.27 -19.80 -16.83
CA GLN A 39 -0.77 -21.08 -17.35
C GLN A 39 -0.97 -22.13 -16.25
N GLU A 40 -0.44 -21.86 -15.05
CA GLU A 40 -0.47 -22.78 -13.92
C GLU A 40 -1.72 -22.57 -13.06
N ASN A 41 -2.18 -23.63 -12.39
CA ASN A 41 -3.26 -23.54 -11.40
C ASN A 41 -2.75 -22.86 -10.13
N LEU A 42 -2.99 -21.56 -10.02
CA LEU A 42 -2.61 -20.74 -8.87
C LEU A 42 -3.85 -20.33 -8.05
N SER A 43 -3.72 -20.38 -6.73
CA SER A 43 -4.75 -19.97 -5.79
C SER A 43 -4.10 -19.34 -4.56
N VAL A 44 -4.71 -18.28 -4.02
CA VAL A 44 -4.22 -17.63 -2.80
C VAL A 44 -5.34 -16.96 -2.00
N ASN A 45 -5.18 -16.92 -0.68
CA ASN A 45 -5.90 -16.05 0.24
C ASN A 45 -4.92 -15.02 0.81
N LEU A 46 -5.11 -13.75 0.46
CA LEU A 46 -4.32 -12.64 1.00
C LEU A 46 -5.01 -12.09 2.25
N ILE A 47 -4.31 -12.08 3.38
CA ILE A 47 -4.86 -11.73 4.69
C ILE A 47 -4.19 -10.46 5.20
N ASN A 48 -5.00 -9.49 5.62
CA ASN A 48 -4.51 -8.27 6.23
C ASN A 48 -3.98 -8.54 7.65
N ASP A 49 -2.68 -8.38 7.85
CA ASP A 49 -1.98 -8.61 9.13
C ASP A 49 -1.68 -7.29 9.86
N GLN A 50 -2.59 -6.32 9.73
CA GLN A 50 -2.58 -5.06 10.48
C GLN A 50 -3.87 -4.94 11.30
N PRO A 51 -3.93 -5.43 12.55
CA PRO A 51 -5.14 -5.34 13.36
C PRO A 51 -5.42 -3.91 13.88
N ASP A 52 -4.40 -3.05 13.95
CA ASP A 52 -4.54 -1.67 14.41
C ASP A 52 -5.09 -0.78 13.29
N THR A 53 -6.25 -0.18 13.54
CA THR A 53 -6.93 0.75 12.63
C THR A 53 -6.68 2.22 12.97
N THR A 54 -5.78 2.50 13.93
CA THR A 54 -5.47 3.86 14.36
C THR A 54 -4.55 4.55 13.34
N PRO A 55 -4.90 5.76 12.87
CA PRO A 55 -4.00 6.53 12.02
C PRO A 55 -2.70 6.92 12.75
N ASN A 56 -1.57 6.71 12.09
CA ASN A 56 -0.24 7.06 12.57
C ASN A 56 0.24 8.34 11.87
N VAL A 57 1.03 9.15 12.58
CA VAL A 57 1.68 10.32 11.98
C VAL A 57 2.66 9.85 10.92
N PHE A 58 2.49 10.32 9.68
CA PHE A 58 3.39 10.08 8.56
C PHE A 58 4.45 11.19 8.45
N VAL A 59 4.01 12.45 8.31
CA VAL A 59 4.90 13.61 8.25
C VAL A 59 4.17 14.88 8.69
N GLY A 60 4.70 15.58 9.70
CA GLY A 60 4.07 16.80 10.21
C GLY A 60 2.60 16.59 10.60
N LYS A 61 1.68 17.19 9.85
CA LYS A 61 0.22 17.09 10.05
C LYS A 61 -0.46 16.01 9.21
N PHE A 62 0.30 15.18 8.49
CA PHE A 62 -0.21 14.11 7.64
C PHE A 62 -0.25 12.78 8.40
N TYR A 63 -1.36 12.07 8.30
CA TYR A 63 -1.62 10.79 8.97
C TYR A 63 -1.93 9.70 7.95
N VAL A 64 -1.55 8.46 8.27
CA VAL A 64 -1.80 7.26 7.45
C VAL A 64 -2.34 6.13 8.33
N ASN A 65 -3.29 5.36 7.83
CA ASN A 65 -3.80 4.17 8.51
C ASN A 65 -3.20 2.92 7.85
N TYR A 66 -2.32 2.20 8.54
CA TYR A 66 -1.64 1.03 7.98
C TYR A 66 -2.60 -0.12 7.66
N ASN A 67 -3.68 -0.28 8.41
CA ASN A 67 -4.71 -1.26 8.10
C ASN A 67 -5.40 -0.95 6.77
N GLU A 68 -5.87 0.29 6.58
CA GLU A 68 -6.52 0.73 5.33
C GLU A 68 -5.60 0.59 4.14
N TRP A 69 -4.34 1.04 4.26
CA TRP A 69 -3.36 0.94 3.19
C TRP A 69 -2.97 -0.50 2.88
N THR A 70 -2.88 -1.37 3.90
CA THR A 70 -2.65 -2.81 3.68
C THR A 70 -3.83 -3.45 2.96
N GLN A 71 -5.07 -3.08 3.31
CA GLN A 71 -6.25 -3.59 2.61
C GLN A 71 -6.28 -3.13 1.16
N PHE A 72 -6.04 -1.85 0.90
CA PHE A 72 -5.95 -1.32 -0.46
C PHE A 72 -4.89 -2.06 -1.31
N PHE A 73 -3.73 -2.35 -0.70
CA PHE A 73 -2.69 -3.13 -1.37
C PHE A 73 -3.18 -4.53 -1.72
N ILE A 74 -3.81 -5.23 -0.77
CA ILE A 74 -4.38 -6.56 -0.97
C ILE A 74 -5.42 -6.52 -2.11
N ASP A 75 -6.32 -5.55 -2.11
CA ASP A 75 -7.38 -5.44 -3.11
C ASP A 75 -6.80 -5.20 -4.50
N SER A 76 -5.84 -4.27 -4.60
CA SER A 76 -5.14 -3.96 -5.85
C SER A 76 -4.36 -5.16 -6.39
N TYR A 77 -3.64 -5.87 -5.51
CA TYR A 77 -2.89 -7.06 -5.90
C TYR A 77 -3.81 -8.22 -6.28
N SER A 78 -4.91 -8.39 -5.55
CA SER A 78 -5.94 -9.41 -5.85
C SER A 78 -6.57 -9.20 -7.21
N ALA A 79 -6.86 -7.94 -7.58
CA ALA A 79 -7.39 -7.60 -8.90
C ALA A 79 -6.39 -8.00 -10.00
N GLU A 80 -5.11 -7.66 -9.83
CA GLU A 80 -4.07 -7.97 -10.80
C GLU A 80 -3.75 -9.48 -10.87
N LEU A 81 -3.84 -10.21 -9.76
CA LEU A 81 -3.74 -11.68 -9.73
C LEU A 81 -4.93 -12.33 -10.46
N THR A 82 -6.15 -11.88 -10.17
CA THR A 82 -7.38 -12.39 -10.80
C THR A 82 -7.37 -12.18 -12.32
N LYS A 83 -6.94 -10.99 -12.76
CA LYS A 83 -6.75 -10.65 -14.18
C LYS A 83 -5.85 -11.65 -14.93
N ARG A 84 -4.95 -12.33 -14.20
CA ARG A 84 -3.96 -13.28 -14.73
C ARG A 84 -4.30 -14.73 -14.49
N GLY A 85 -5.52 -15.03 -14.03
CA GLY A 85 -6.02 -16.39 -13.85
C GLY A 85 -5.75 -17.00 -12.47
N VAL A 86 -5.24 -16.24 -11.50
CA VAL A 86 -5.08 -16.73 -10.12
C VAL A 86 -6.42 -16.70 -9.39
N LYS A 87 -6.79 -17.80 -8.75
CA LYS A 87 -8.00 -17.87 -7.90
C LYS A 87 -7.73 -17.22 -6.55
N VAL A 88 -8.16 -15.97 -6.38
CA VAL A 88 -8.12 -15.29 -5.07
C VAL A 88 -9.39 -15.64 -4.28
N SER A 89 -9.26 -16.40 -3.20
CA SER A 89 -10.41 -16.83 -2.38
C SER A 89 -10.02 -17.11 -0.94
N LYS A 90 -10.95 -16.87 -0.01
CA LYS A 90 -10.80 -17.22 1.42
C LYS A 90 -10.59 -18.72 1.66
N ASP A 91 -11.12 -19.55 0.75
CA ASP A 91 -11.03 -21.01 0.81
C ASP A 91 -9.74 -21.56 0.20
N SER A 92 -8.84 -20.68 -0.28
CA SER A 92 -7.57 -21.13 -0.81
C SER A 92 -6.76 -21.86 0.26
N PRO A 93 -6.13 -23.02 -0.06
CA PRO A 93 -5.20 -23.67 0.84
C PRO A 93 -3.93 -22.83 1.07
N ASN A 94 -3.58 -21.97 0.11
CA ASN A 94 -2.39 -21.12 0.16
C ASN A 94 -2.77 -19.78 0.79
N LYS A 95 -2.32 -19.54 2.02
CA LYS A 95 -2.65 -18.33 2.78
C LYS A 95 -1.40 -17.50 3.02
N ILE A 96 -1.47 -16.22 2.65
CA ILE A 96 -0.36 -15.27 2.79
C ILE A 96 -0.84 -14.07 3.59
N LYS A 97 -0.19 -13.83 4.72
CA LYS A 97 -0.35 -12.60 5.51
C LYS A 97 0.38 -11.47 4.81
N VAL A 98 -0.24 -10.31 4.75
CA VAL A 98 0.28 -9.09 4.13
C VAL A 98 0.29 -7.98 5.16
N LYS A 99 1.42 -7.27 5.25
CA LYS A 99 1.60 -6.17 6.19
C LYS A 99 2.39 -5.04 5.53
N LEU A 100 1.79 -3.85 5.44
CA LEU A 100 2.51 -2.64 5.00
C LEU A 100 3.04 -1.86 6.19
N SER A 101 4.27 -1.35 6.09
CA SER A 101 4.91 -0.54 7.13
C SER A 101 5.92 0.44 6.53
N GLY A 102 6.63 1.17 7.38
CA GLY A 102 7.78 1.99 6.96
C GLY A 102 7.43 3.21 6.13
N PHE A 103 6.19 3.70 6.25
CA PHE A 103 5.69 4.94 5.65
C PHE A 103 6.53 6.09 6.20
N ASN A 104 7.62 6.42 5.51
CA ASN A 104 8.52 7.48 5.91
C ASN A 104 8.69 8.48 4.77
N PRO A 105 8.58 9.79 5.04
CA PRO A 105 9.00 10.81 4.09
C PRO A 105 10.51 10.73 3.89
N TYR A 106 10.99 10.91 2.67
CA TYR A 106 12.43 11.05 2.41
C TYR A 106 12.81 12.55 2.38
N PRO A 107 13.84 12.99 3.14
CA PRO A 107 14.15 14.41 3.28
C PRO A 107 14.91 14.94 2.06
N ILE A 108 14.19 15.43 1.03
CA ILE A 108 14.74 16.28 -0.04
C ILE A 108 13.68 17.32 -0.45
N THR A 109 14.13 18.54 -0.77
CA THR A 109 13.30 19.67 -1.19
C THR A 109 12.45 19.36 -2.43
N GLY A 110 11.17 19.77 -2.39
CA GLY A 110 10.32 19.98 -3.57
C GLY A 110 9.33 18.87 -3.95
N ASN A 111 9.62 17.59 -3.69
CA ASN A 111 8.76 16.49 -4.17
C ASN A 111 8.36 15.50 -3.04
N PRO A 112 7.06 15.20 -2.87
CA PRO A 112 6.58 14.05 -2.10
C PRO A 112 7.34 12.76 -2.43
N ARG A 113 8.06 12.19 -1.45
CA ARG A 113 8.78 10.90 -1.57
C ARG A 113 8.33 9.95 -0.48
N VAL A 114 7.92 8.76 -0.86
CA VAL A 114 7.39 7.75 0.06
C VAL A 114 8.25 6.50 -0.02
N ASN A 115 8.51 5.90 1.13
CA ASN A 115 8.98 4.53 1.26
C ASN A 115 7.83 3.67 1.83
N ILE A 116 7.62 2.48 1.29
CA ILE A 116 6.72 1.47 1.87
C ILE A 116 7.48 0.15 1.92
N VAL A 117 7.31 -0.54 3.05
CA VAL A 117 7.78 -1.91 3.26
C VAL A 117 6.57 -2.83 3.20
N VAL A 118 6.51 -3.68 2.18
CA VAL A 118 5.51 -4.76 2.08
C VAL A 118 6.14 -6.04 2.60
N GLN A 119 5.61 -6.56 3.69
CA GLN A 119 5.95 -7.86 4.22
C GLN A 119 4.87 -8.87 3.85
N LEU A 120 5.30 -10.01 3.30
CA LEU A 120 4.49 -11.20 3.09
C LEU A 120 4.96 -12.29 4.04
N SER A 121 4.07 -13.03 4.67
CA SER A 121 4.44 -14.23 5.45
C SER A 121 3.43 -15.36 5.35
N SER A 122 3.86 -16.59 5.66
CA SER A 122 2.97 -17.72 5.86
C SER A 122 2.20 -17.57 7.17
N ILE A 123 1.10 -18.30 7.33
CA ILE A 123 0.29 -18.26 8.56
C ILE A 123 1.11 -18.62 9.81
N ASP A 124 2.06 -19.56 9.67
CA ASP A 124 2.94 -20.01 10.74
C ASP A 124 4.25 -19.21 10.86
N ASP A 125 4.39 -18.13 10.07
CA ASP A 125 5.55 -17.24 10.02
C ASP A 125 6.91 -17.91 9.73
N LYS A 126 6.92 -19.18 9.30
CA LYS A 126 8.16 -19.88 8.90
C LYS A 126 8.71 -19.41 7.57
N TRP A 127 7.88 -18.78 6.75
CA TRP A 127 8.30 -18.09 5.55
C TRP A 127 7.88 -16.63 5.63
N TYR A 128 8.79 -15.75 5.24
CA TYR A 128 8.48 -14.35 5.02
C TYR A 128 9.34 -13.77 3.91
N LYS A 129 8.83 -12.72 3.26
CA LYS A 129 9.54 -11.96 2.23
C LYS A 129 9.22 -10.49 2.38
N ILE A 130 10.23 -9.64 2.19
CA ILE A 130 10.11 -8.20 2.41
C ILE A 130 10.49 -7.47 1.11
N TYR A 131 9.58 -6.63 0.64
CA TYR A 131 9.78 -5.74 -0.50
C TYR A 131 9.83 -4.31 0.04
N ARG A 132 10.90 -3.58 -0.32
CA ARG A 132 11.10 -2.19 0.08
C ARG A 132 11.07 -1.35 -1.17
N GLU A 133 9.99 -0.62 -1.35
CA GLU A 133 9.82 0.23 -2.52
C GLU A 133 9.78 1.69 -2.12
N ARG A 134 10.44 2.49 -2.95
CA ARG A 134 10.51 3.94 -2.80
C ARG A 134 10.16 4.57 -4.11
N ASP A 135 9.30 5.57 -4.05
CA ASP A 135 9.00 6.39 -5.21
C ASP A 135 8.69 7.84 -4.82
N PHE A 136 8.58 8.69 -5.82
CA PHE A 136 8.28 10.10 -5.67
C PHE A 136 7.24 10.57 -6.69
N SER A 137 6.54 11.64 -6.32
CA SER A 137 5.62 12.34 -7.22
C SER A 137 5.86 13.83 -7.07
N GLY A 138 5.94 14.55 -8.19
CA GLY A 138 5.98 16.02 -8.18
C GLY A 138 4.62 16.68 -7.87
N TRP A 139 3.56 15.89 -7.68
CA TRP A 139 2.19 16.40 -7.59
C TRP A 139 1.56 16.22 -6.21
N SER A 140 1.57 15.01 -5.65
CA SER A 140 0.90 14.71 -4.38
C SER A 140 1.41 13.43 -3.71
N TRP A 141 1.19 13.33 -2.40
CA TRP A 141 1.45 12.11 -1.61
C TRP A 141 0.68 10.90 -2.15
N GLY A 142 -0.62 11.05 -2.45
CA GLY A 142 -1.44 9.95 -2.98
C GLY A 142 -0.87 9.34 -4.26
N ARG A 143 -0.34 10.16 -5.18
CA ARG A 143 0.34 9.65 -6.37
C ARG A 143 1.65 8.94 -6.05
N ALA A 144 2.45 9.47 -5.11
CA ALA A 144 3.69 8.81 -4.68
C ALA A 144 3.38 7.43 -4.06
N PHE A 145 2.37 7.35 -3.19
CA PHE A 145 1.88 6.08 -2.64
C PHE A 145 1.43 5.11 -3.72
N GLY A 146 0.62 5.57 -4.67
CA GLY A 146 0.16 4.75 -5.79
C GLY A 146 1.28 4.17 -6.63
N SER A 147 2.31 4.96 -6.93
CA SER A 147 3.47 4.53 -7.70
C SER A 147 4.28 3.45 -6.97
N VAL A 148 4.48 3.62 -5.65
CA VAL A 148 5.12 2.59 -4.81
C VAL A 148 4.32 1.29 -4.83
N VAL A 149 2.99 1.35 -4.70
CA VAL A 149 2.12 0.16 -4.75
C VAL A 149 2.19 -0.51 -6.13
N TYR A 150 2.12 0.26 -7.22
CA TYR A 150 2.24 -0.24 -8.60
C TYR A 150 3.54 -1.03 -8.79
N HIS A 151 4.69 -0.42 -8.46
CA HIS A 151 6.00 -1.07 -8.64
C HIS A 151 6.18 -2.29 -7.73
N THR A 152 5.61 -2.25 -6.52
CA THR A 152 5.64 -3.43 -5.65
C THR A 152 4.82 -4.57 -6.26
N ILE A 153 3.58 -4.31 -6.70
CA ILE A 153 2.72 -5.31 -7.34
C ILE A 153 3.38 -5.87 -8.59
N GLU A 154 3.97 -5.02 -9.43
CA GLU A 154 4.70 -5.45 -10.63
C GLU A 154 5.81 -6.46 -10.29
N LYS A 155 6.58 -6.19 -9.23
CA LYS A 155 7.63 -7.10 -8.74
C LYS A 155 7.05 -8.40 -8.20
N LEU A 156 5.99 -8.33 -7.40
CA LEU A 156 5.32 -9.51 -6.83
C LEU A 156 4.75 -10.44 -7.91
N LEU A 157 4.18 -9.88 -8.98
CA LEU A 157 3.65 -10.64 -10.11
C LEU A 157 4.75 -11.39 -10.88
N LYS A 158 6.02 -10.97 -10.76
CA LYS A 158 7.16 -11.59 -11.43
C LYS A 158 7.99 -12.47 -10.49
N ASP A 159 7.59 -12.61 -9.22
CA ASP A 159 8.38 -13.29 -8.20
C ASP A 159 8.15 -14.82 -8.22
N PRO A 160 9.13 -15.62 -8.67
CA PRO A 160 8.93 -17.06 -8.86
C PRO A 160 8.72 -17.80 -7.54
N GLU A 161 9.32 -17.34 -6.45
CA GLU A 161 9.18 -17.97 -5.13
C GLU A 161 7.77 -17.77 -4.57
N LEU A 162 7.23 -16.56 -4.76
CA LEU A 162 5.85 -16.24 -4.39
C LEU A 162 4.85 -17.00 -5.26
N LEU A 163 5.04 -17.02 -6.58
CA LEU A 163 4.17 -17.76 -7.49
C LEU A 163 4.18 -19.26 -7.17
N ASN A 164 5.34 -19.84 -6.84
CA ASN A 164 5.44 -21.23 -6.45
C ASN A 164 4.65 -21.56 -5.17
N ARG A 165 4.48 -20.60 -4.25
CA ARG A 165 3.62 -20.76 -3.05
C ARG A 165 2.14 -20.71 -3.34
N MET A 166 1.75 -20.14 -4.48
CA MET A 166 0.36 -20.07 -4.90
C MET A 166 -0.06 -21.30 -5.69
N LYS A 167 0.87 -22.17 -6.08
CA LYS A 167 0.55 -23.42 -6.78
C LYS A 167 -0.35 -24.28 -5.91
N THR A 168 -1.44 -24.76 -6.50
CA THR A 168 -2.22 -25.84 -5.93
C THR A 168 -1.65 -27.14 -6.46
N SER A 169 -1.35 -28.11 -5.60
CA SER A 169 -1.08 -29.48 -6.07
C SER A 169 -2.30 -29.94 -6.87
N ASP A 170 -2.09 -30.35 -8.13
CA ASP A 170 -3.17 -30.91 -8.93
C ASP A 170 -3.78 -32.08 -8.15
N VAL A 171 -5.05 -31.94 -7.77
CA VAL A 171 -5.84 -33.06 -7.29
C VAL A 171 -6.01 -33.95 -8.53
N LYS A 172 -5.17 -34.99 -8.61
CA LYS A 172 -5.35 -36.09 -9.56
C LYS A 172 -6.70 -36.76 -9.35
#